data_AF-A0A7W1HHU0-F1
#
_entry.id   AF-A0A7W1HHU0-F1
#
_cell.length_a   1.000
_cell.length_b   1.000
_cell.length_c   1.000
_cell.angle_alpha   90.00
_cell.angle_beta   90.00
_cell.angle_gamma   90.00
#
_symmetry.space_group_name_H-M   'P 1'
#
loop_
_entity.id
_entity.type
_entity.pdbx_description
1 polymer ?
#
loop_
_entity_poly.entity_id
_entity_poly.type
_entity_poly.pdbx_seq_one_letter_code
_entity_poly.pdbx_strand_id
1 'polypeptide(L)'
;MTTTSRRPDRNLAMELVRVTEAAALAASRWVGRGDKIGADGAAVAAMRAVLSTVGMNGVVVIGEGEKDDAPMLFNGEEVGDGSGPLVDVAVDPIDGTSLTAAGRTNALAVIAVGDRGSMYDPGPSFYMEKIAVGPEAVGSIDITASATQNLRWIAKAKQESVRDLTVVILDRPRHADLIDEVRASGARIRLITDGDVYGAIAAASNNSGVDVLMGIGGTPEGVIAAAALRCMGGEMQARLWPRDDE
;
A
#
# COMPACT_ATOMS: atom_id res chain seq x y z
N MET A 1 43.63 14.75 -18.89
CA MET A 1 42.44 13.90 -19.06
C MET A 1 42.27 13.08 -17.80
N THR A 2 41.54 13.60 -16.83
CA THR A 2 41.23 12.87 -15.59
C THR A 2 40.06 11.94 -15.88
N THR A 3 40.36 10.65 -15.96
CA THR A 3 39.37 9.58 -15.98
C THR A 3 38.66 9.57 -14.64
N THR A 4 37.47 10.18 -14.60
CA THR A 4 36.54 9.96 -13.48
C THR A 4 36.14 8.49 -13.52
N SER A 5 36.76 7.69 -12.67
CA SER A 5 36.28 6.38 -12.27
C SER A 5 34.85 6.56 -11.75
N ARG A 6 33.86 6.38 -12.62
CA ARG A 6 32.45 6.33 -12.23
C ARG A 6 32.30 5.07 -11.37
N ARG A 7 32.45 5.25 -10.05
CA ARG A 7 32.13 4.20 -9.08
C ARG A 7 30.70 3.72 -9.36
N PRO A 8 30.41 2.42 -9.23
CA PRO A 8 29.05 1.93 -9.35
C PRO A 8 28.15 2.74 -8.42
N ASP A 9 27.11 3.34 -8.98
CA ASP A 9 26.14 4.10 -8.22
C ASP A 9 25.36 3.13 -7.31
N ARG A 10 25.14 3.50 -6.06
CA ARG A 10 24.33 2.68 -5.15
C ARG A 10 22.90 2.82 -5.62
N ASN A 11 22.35 1.73 -6.16
CA ASN A 11 20.98 1.72 -6.60
C ASN A 11 20.07 1.82 -5.36
N LEU A 12 19.44 2.99 -5.17
CA LEU A 12 18.52 3.26 -4.08
C LEU A 12 17.45 2.17 -3.94
N ALA A 13 16.90 1.68 -5.04
CA ALA A 13 15.90 0.60 -5.01
C ALA A 13 16.46 -0.69 -4.37
N MET A 14 17.71 -1.04 -4.64
CA MET A 14 18.36 -2.22 -4.03
C MET A 14 18.66 -2.01 -2.55
N GLU A 15 18.87 -0.78 -2.10
CA GLU A 15 19.01 -0.47 -0.67
C GLU A 15 17.65 -0.54 0.04
N LEU A 16 16.58 -0.04 -0.58
CA LEU A 16 15.22 -0.07 -0.04
C LEU A 16 14.64 -1.49 0.10
N VAL A 17 15.04 -2.43 -0.77
CA VAL A 17 14.68 -3.86 -0.58
C VAL A 17 15.16 -4.38 0.78
N ARG A 18 16.37 -3.99 1.21
CA ARG A 18 16.92 -4.43 2.51
C ARG A 18 16.18 -3.85 3.70
N VAL A 19 15.53 -2.70 3.51
CA VAL A 19 14.71 -2.04 4.54
C VAL A 19 13.48 -2.89 4.84
N THR A 20 12.74 -3.30 3.80
CA THR A 20 11.56 -4.15 3.98
C THR A 20 11.93 -5.57 4.39
N GLU A 21 13.05 -6.13 3.92
CA GLU A 21 13.58 -7.41 4.40
C GLU A 21 13.85 -7.40 5.91
N ALA A 22 14.50 -6.34 6.41
CA ALA A 22 14.79 -6.22 7.84
C ALA A 22 13.52 -6.12 8.68
N ALA A 23 12.55 -5.31 8.26
CA ALA A 23 11.26 -5.19 8.90
C ALA A 23 10.51 -6.52 8.92
N ALA A 24 10.39 -7.19 7.77
CA ALA A 24 9.72 -8.48 7.65
C ALA A 24 10.39 -9.58 8.48
N LEU A 25 11.73 -9.64 8.49
CA LEU A 25 12.48 -10.62 9.31
C LEU A 25 12.27 -10.38 10.81
N ALA A 26 12.23 -9.12 11.25
CA ALA A 26 11.95 -8.77 12.64
C ALA A 26 10.52 -9.16 13.03
N ALA A 27 9.53 -8.76 12.22
CA ALA A 27 8.12 -9.10 12.39
C ALA A 27 7.88 -10.62 12.38
N SER A 28 8.62 -11.37 11.55
CA SER A 28 8.44 -12.83 11.40
C SER A 28 8.58 -13.60 12.71
N ARG A 29 9.35 -13.07 13.67
CA ARG A 29 9.55 -13.68 15.00
C ARG A 29 8.30 -13.63 15.87
N TRP A 30 7.33 -12.80 15.50
CA TRP A 30 6.08 -12.55 16.21
C TRP A 30 4.86 -13.20 15.56
N VAL A 31 5.04 -13.83 14.41
CA VAL A 31 3.95 -14.49 13.67
C VAL A 31 3.25 -15.52 14.56
N GLY A 32 1.93 -15.37 14.71
CA GLY A 32 1.08 -16.27 15.50
C GLY A 32 1.20 -16.14 17.02
N ARG A 33 1.88 -15.11 17.54
CA ARG A 33 2.07 -14.92 19.00
C ARG A 33 0.98 -14.12 19.69
N GLY A 34 -0.02 -13.63 18.96
CA GLY A 34 -1.11 -12.81 19.51
C GLY A 34 -0.69 -11.42 19.98
N ASP A 35 0.55 -11.00 19.73
CA ASP A 35 1.08 -9.70 20.13
C ASP A 35 1.35 -8.84 18.89
N LYS A 36 0.35 -8.05 18.51
CA LYS A 36 0.44 -7.14 17.37
C LYS A 36 1.35 -5.94 17.64
N ILE A 37 1.38 -5.43 18.88
CA ILE A 37 2.15 -4.24 19.27
C ILE A 37 3.63 -4.58 19.30
N GLY A 38 3.99 -5.76 19.85
CA GLY A 38 5.36 -6.25 19.84
C GLY A 38 5.87 -6.56 18.44
N ALA A 39 5.01 -7.12 17.57
CA ALA A 39 5.35 -7.35 16.15
C ALA A 39 5.69 -6.04 15.44
N ASP A 40 4.80 -5.05 15.59
CA ASP A 40 4.89 -3.75 14.95
C ASP A 40 6.12 -2.97 15.41
N GLY A 41 6.31 -2.83 16.72
CA GLY A 41 7.49 -2.17 17.28
C GLY A 41 8.82 -2.80 16.84
N ALA A 42 8.86 -4.13 16.66
CA ALA A 42 10.04 -4.81 16.13
C ALA A 42 10.30 -4.49 14.66
N ALA A 43 9.24 -4.41 13.84
CA ALA A 43 9.34 -4.05 12.43
C ALA A 43 9.76 -2.58 12.26
N VAL A 44 9.12 -1.64 12.97
CA VAL A 44 9.46 -0.21 12.99
C VAL A 44 10.93 -0.01 13.33
N ALA A 45 11.40 -0.63 14.41
CA ALA A 45 12.79 -0.50 14.86
C ALA A 45 13.79 -1.01 13.82
N ALA A 46 13.52 -2.18 13.24
CA ALA A 46 14.39 -2.77 12.22
C ALA A 46 14.39 -1.96 10.91
N MET A 47 13.21 -1.51 10.48
CA MET A 47 13.02 -0.67 9.30
C MET A 47 13.83 0.63 9.44
N ARG A 48 13.61 1.38 10.52
CA ARG A 48 14.29 2.66 10.77
C ARG A 48 15.81 2.50 10.86
N ALA A 49 16.29 1.45 11.53
CA ALA A 49 17.71 1.18 11.65
C ALA A 49 18.39 0.99 10.29
N VAL A 50 17.80 0.20 9.38
CA VAL A 50 18.35 0.02 8.04
C VAL A 50 18.17 1.27 7.18
N LEU A 51 17.00 1.92 7.27
CA LEU A 51 16.68 3.13 6.52
C LEU A 51 17.67 4.27 6.81
N SER A 52 18.14 4.39 8.06
CA SER A 52 19.16 5.39 8.44
C SER A 52 20.52 5.24 7.75
N THR A 53 20.76 4.09 7.10
CA THR A 53 22.02 3.80 6.38
C THR A 53 21.93 4.00 4.87
N VAL A 54 20.74 4.34 4.37
CA VAL A 54 20.45 4.51 2.94
C VAL A 54 20.92 5.88 2.49
N GLY A 55 21.57 5.93 1.32
CA GLY A 55 22.09 7.16 0.70
C GLY A 55 20.98 8.06 0.16
N MET A 56 20.20 8.69 1.03
CA MET A 56 19.09 9.58 0.68
C MET A 56 18.85 10.66 1.74
N ASN A 57 18.20 11.74 1.31
CA ASN A 57 17.67 12.78 2.18
C ASN A 57 16.14 12.67 2.13
N GLY A 58 15.61 11.74 2.92
CA GLY A 58 14.19 11.42 2.96
C GLY A 58 13.46 12.16 4.07
N VAL A 59 12.18 12.45 3.82
CA VAL A 59 11.23 12.87 4.85
C VAL A 59 10.06 11.90 4.85
N VAL A 60 9.69 11.39 6.01
CA VAL A 60 8.51 10.53 6.18
C VAL A 60 7.26 11.39 6.00
N VAL A 61 6.51 11.16 4.93
CA VAL A 61 5.21 11.80 4.68
C VAL A 61 4.09 10.94 5.26
N ILE A 62 4.27 9.62 5.24
CA ILE A 62 3.37 8.64 5.80
C ILE A 62 4.20 7.66 6.65
N GLY A 63 3.89 7.58 7.93
CA GLY A 63 4.47 6.57 8.81
C GLY A 63 3.54 6.17 9.94
N GLU A 64 4.10 5.88 11.11
CA GLU A 64 3.39 5.31 12.26
C GLU A 64 2.37 6.26 12.90
N GLY A 65 2.47 7.55 12.58
CA GLY A 65 1.58 8.59 13.09
C GLY A 65 2.30 9.92 13.33
N GLU A 66 1.67 10.78 14.13
CA GLU A 66 2.25 12.06 14.53
C GLU A 66 3.37 11.89 15.55
N LYS A 67 4.29 12.86 15.60
CA LYS A 67 5.50 12.80 16.44
C LYS A 67 5.23 12.55 17.93
N ASP A 68 4.11 13.05 18.44
CA ASP A 68 3.75 12.91 19.85
C ASP A 68 3.27 11.49 20.19
N ASP A 69 2.75 10.76 19.21
CA ASP A 69 2.19 9.41 19.38
C ASP A 69 3.14 8.31 18.86
N ALA A 70 4.06 8.65 17.95
CA ALA A 70 4.99 7.73 17.31
C ALA A 70 6.47 8.13 17.59
N PRO A 71 7.24 7.34 18.37
CA PRO A 71 8.63 7.67 18.69
C PRO A 71 9.61 7.50 17.50
N MET A 72 9.17 6.81 16.44
CA MET A 72 9.97 6.40 15.29
C MET A 72 9.09 6.37 14.05
N LEU A 73 9.65 6.75 12.90
CA LEU A 73 8.96 6.84 11.61
C LEU A 73 7.68 7.68 11.70
N PHE A 74 7.73 8.80 12.42
CA PHE A 74 6.62 9.74 12.51
C PHE A 74 6.55 10.67 11.30
N ASN A 75 5.38 11.24 11.03
CA ASN A 75 5.18 12.22 9.97
C ASN A 75 6.11 13.43 10.15
N GLY A 76 6.94 13.71 9.14
CA GLY A 76 7.97 14.75 9.16
C GLY A 76 9.35 14.29 9.66
N GLU A 77 9.53 13.01 10.01
CA GLU A 77 10.85 12.51 10.39
C GLU A 77 11.83 12.54 9.21
N GLU A 78 13.05 13.06 9.42
CA GLU A 78 14.15 12.94 8.47
C GLU A 78 14.79 11.54 8.54
N VAL A 79 14.90 10.88 7.38
CA VAL A 79 15.41 9.51 7.25
C VAL A 79 16.43 9.37 6.12
N GLY A 80 17.27 8.35 6.20
CA GLY A 80 18.47 8.22 5.37
C GLY A 80 19.72 8.80 6.05
N ASP A 81 20.86 8.69 5.39
CA ASP A 81 22.13 9.23 5.88
C ASP A 81 22.32 10.74 5.59
N GLY A 82 21.32 11.37 4.96
CA GLY A 82 21.31 12.78 4.58
C GLY A 82 22.04 13.10 3.28
N SER A 83 22.67 12.12 2.65
CA SER A 83 23.29 12.25 1.33
C SER A 83 22.27 11.98 0.21
N GLY A 84 22.66 12.11 -1.06
CA GLY A 84 21.80 11.69 -2.17
C GLY A 84 20.57 12.58 -2.43
N PRO A 85 19.52 12.04 -3.09
CA PRO A 85 18.38 12.83 -3.54
C PRO A 85 17.44 13.22 -2.40
N LEU A 86 16.73 14.33 -2.59
CA LEU A 86 15.61 14.76 -1.75
C LEU A 86 14.37 13.96 -2.12
N VAL A 87 13.85 13.17 -1.18
CA VAL A 87 12.73 12.26 -1.42
C VAL A 87 11.65 12.39 -0.35
N ASP A 88 10.43 12.02 -0.73
CA ASP A 88 9.34 11.69 0.19
C ASP A 88 9.34 10.18 0.43
N VAL A 89 9.04 9.78 1.66
CA VAL A 89 9.01 8.38 2.09
C VAL A 89 7.65 8.08 2.70
N ALA A 90 7.03 7.00 2.24
CA ALA A 90 5.86 6.39 2.89
C ALA A 90 6.25 4.98 3.36
N VAL A 91 6.01 4.69 4.63
CA VAL A 91 6.33 3.40 5.24
C VAL A 91 5.09 2.79 5.86
N ASP A 92 5.00 1.46 5.73
CA ASP A 92 4.11 0.63 6.53
C ASP A 92 4.93 -0.60 6.94
N PRO A 93 5.57 -0.57 8.13
CA PRO A 93 6.41 -1.65 8.62
C PRO A 93 5.70 -3.01 8.67
N ILE A 94 4.39 -3.02 8.96
CA ILE A 94 3.53 -4.19 8.83
C ILE A 94 2.12 -3.78 8.38
N ASP A 95 1.87 -3.88 7.07
CA ASP A 95 0.51 -3.87 6.54
C ASP A 95 -0.19 -5.17 7.00
N GLY A 96 -1.03 -5.04 8.03
CA GLY A 96 -1.71 -6.16 8.68
C GLY A 96 -1.01 -6.70 9.94
N THR A 97 -0.71 -5.84 10.92
CA THR A 97 -0.25 -6.26 12.27
C THR A 97 -1.14 -7.33 12.90
N SER A 98 -2.45 -7.23 12.73
CA SER A 98 -3.43 -8.25 13.16
C SER A 98 -3.25 -9.60 12.44
N LEU A 99 -2.89 -9.58 11.16
CA LEU A 99 -2.60 -10.79 10.38
C LEU A 99 -1.34 -11.46 10.91
N THR A 100 -0.27 -10.69 11.14
CA THR A 100 0.98 -11.16 11.74
C THR A 100 0.74 -11.80 13.10
N ALA A 101 0.08 -11.09 14.03
CA ALA A 101 -0.20 -11.60 15.37
C ALA A 101 -1.04 -12.89 15.35
N ALA A 102 -1.97 -13.02 14.39
CA ALA A 102 -2.83 -14.19 14.23
C ALA A 102 -2.21 -15.31 13.37
N GLY A 103 -1.03 -15.11 12.79
CA GLY A 103 -0.39 -16.11 11.90
C GLY A 103 -1.13 -16.29 10.57
N ARG A 104 -1.79 -15.24 10.08
CA ARG A 104 -2.57 -15.26 8.83
C ARG A 104 -1.71 -14.83 7.64
N THR A 105 -2.18 -15.17 6.45
CA THR A 105 -1.55 -14.80 5.18
C THR A 105 -1.68 -13.31 4.88
N ASN A 106 -0.86 -12.80 3.96
CA ASN A 106 -0.93 -11.46 3.36
C ASN A 106 -0.50 -10.28 4.25
N ALA A 107 0.17 -10.52 5.38
CA ALA A 107 0.93 -9.46 6.04
C ALA A 107 2.19 -9.11 5.23
N LEU A 108 2.50 -7.83 5.06
CA LEU A 108 3.62 -7.34 4.26
C LEU A 108 4.37 -6.23 5.01
N ALA A 109 5.67 -6.08 4.75
CA ALA A 109 6.42 -4.86 5.09
C ALA A 109 6.59 -4.03 3.82
N VAL A 110 6.21 -2.74 3.86
CA VAL A 110 6.09 -1.91 2.67
C VAL A 110 6.83 -0.59 2.85
N ILE A 111 7.47 -0.15 1.77
CA ILE A 111 8.04 1.19 1.63
C ILE A 111 7.79 1.69 0.22
N ALA A 112 7.41 2.95 0.11
CA ALA A 112 7.38 3.70 -1.14
C ALA A 112 8.27 4.94 -1.00
N VAL A 113 8.95 5.29 -2.09
CA VAL A 113 9.80 6.48 -2.17
C VAL A 113 9.53 7.19 -3.49
N GLY A 114 9.40 8.51 -3.43
CA GLY A 114 9.17 9.37 -4.60
C GLY A 114 9.96 10.67 -4.48
N ASP A 115 9.96 11.47 -5.54
CA ASP A 115 10.57 12.80 -5.50
C ASP A 115 9.95 13.65 -4.38
N ARG A 116 10.72 14.53 -3.74
CA ARG A 116 10.23 15.42 -2.69
C ARG A 116 8.98 16.20 -3.14
N GLY A 117 7.93 16.18 -2.32
CA GLY A 117 6.64 16.83 -2.59
C GLY A 117 5.74 16.10 -3.59
N SER A 118 6.07 14.87 -3.98
CA SER A 118 5.28 14.09 -4.94
C SER A 118 4.26 13.15 -4.29
N MET A 119 4.40 12.90 -2.98
CA MET A 119 3.43 12.09 -2.24
C MET A 119 2.27 12.96 -1.73
N TYR A 120 1.06 12.40 -1.81
CA TYR A 120 -0.12 13.03 -1.24
C TYR A 120 -0.05 12.97 0.29
N ASP A 121 -0.17 14.13 0.93
CA ASP A 121 -0.33 14.24 2.38
C ASP A 121 -1.79 13.90 2.73
N PRO A 122 -2.05 12.81 3.49
CA PRO A 122 -3.39 12.37 3.83
C PRO A 122 -4.17 13.34 4.73
N GLY A 123 -3.49 14.27 5.42
CA GLY A 123 -4.10 15.15 6.41
C GLY A 123 -4.85 14.36 7.50
N PRO A 124 -5.97 14.88 8.05
CA PRO A 124 -6.69 14.23 9.14
C PRO A 124 -7.60 13.08 8.69
N SER A 125 -7.81 12.89 7.38
CA SER A 125 -8.77 11.91 6.88
C SER A 125 -8.23 10.49 7.00
N PHE A 126 -8.66 9.75 8.01
CA PHE A 126 -8.21 8.38 8.26
C PHE A 126 -8.60 7.37 7.17
N TYR A 127 -9.71 7.60 6.46
CA TYR A 127 -10.23 6.65 5.47
C TYR A 127 -10.39 7.27 4.08
N MET A 128 -10.25 6.42 3.07
CA MET A 128 -10.60 6.72 1.69
C MET A 128 -11.30 5.53 1.04
N GLU A 129 -12.23 5.83 0.16
CA GLU A 129 -12.74 4.90 -0.84
C GLU A 129 -11.69 4.72 -1.94
N LYS A 130 -11.53 3.49 -2.41
CA LYS A 130 -10.48 3.05 -3.34
C LYS A 130 -11.10 2.19 -4.43
N ILE A 131 -10.67 2.41 -5.67
CA ILE A 131 -10.78 1.45 -6.76
C ILE A 131 -9.43 1.35 -7.47
N ALA A 132 -8.92 0.14 -7.63
CA ALA A 132 -7.57 -0.11 -8.16
C ALA A 132 -7.56 -1.28 -9.12
N VAL A 133 -6.92 -1.10 -10.29
CA VAL A 133 -6.84 -2.07 -11.38
C VAL A 133 -5.42 -2.17 -11.95
N GLY A 134 -5.13 -3.31 -12.58
CA GLY A 134 -3.89 -3.53 -13.30
C GLY A 134 -3.81 -2.85 -14.68
N PRO A 135 -2.67 -3.01 -15.38
CA PRO A 135 -2.39 -2.37 -16.67
C PRO A 135 -3.45 -2.60 -17.75
N GLU A 136 -4.09 -3.78 -17.74
CA GLU A 136 -5.08 -4.19 -18.75
C GLU A 136 -6.40 -3.39 -18.69
N ALA A 137 -6.68 -2.72 -17.56
CA ALA A 137 -7.92 -1.99 -17.33
C ALA A 137 -7.73 -0.50 -17.00
N VAL A 138 -6.52 0.04 -17.22
CA VAL A 138 -6.26 1.49 -17.13
C VAL A 138 -7.19 2.25 -18.09
N GLY A 139 -7.73 3.36 -17.63
CA GLY A 139 -8.72 4.20 -18.30
C GLY A 139 -10.15 3.64 -18.28
N SER A 140 -10.39 2.55 -17.56
CA SER A 140 -11.68 1.82 -17.58
C SER A 140 -12.40 1.79 -16.22
N ILE A 141 -12.02 2.66 -15.29
CA ILE A 141 -12.64 2.80 -13.97
C ILE A 141 -13.09 4.24 -13.69
N ASP A 142 -14.14 4.38 -12.89
CA ASP A 142 -14.63 5.65 -12.34
C ASP A 142 -15.15 5.39 -10.92
N ILE A 143 -14.47 5.94 -9.91
CA ILE A 143 -14.84 5.80 -8.50
C ILE A 143 -16.22 6.39 -8.17
N THR A 144 -16.78 7.26 -9.03
CA THR A 144 -18.11 7.83 -8.84
C THR A 144 -19.23 6.96 -9.43
N ALA A 145 -18.88 5.95 -10.24
CA ALA A 145 -19.82 4.99 -10.80
C ALA A 145 -20.06 3.79 -9.84
N SER A 146 -21.15 3.07 -10.06
CA SER A 146 -21.46 1.87 -9.25
C SER A 146 -20.45 0.74 -9.48
N ALA A 147 -20.34 -0.19 -8.52
CA ALA A 147 -19.43 -1.34 -8.66
C ALA A 147 -19.80 -2.20 -9.88
N THR A 148 -21.11 -2.40 -10.13
CA THR A 148 -21.62 -3.12 -11.30
C THR A 148 -21.15 -2.47 -12.60
N GLN A 149 -21.16 -1.15 -12.69
CA GLN A 149 -20.77 -0.46 -13.91
C GLN A 149 -19.25 -0.53 -14.13
N ASN A 150 -18.46 -0.32 -13.07
CA ASN A 150 -17.02 -0.52 -13.11
C ASN A 150 -16.64 -1.94 -13.56
N LEU A 151 -17.28 -2.96 -13.00
CA LEU A 151 -17.03 -4.36 -13.38
C LEU A 151 -17.32 -4.64 -14.86
N ARG A 152 -18.36 -4.02 -15.44
CA ARG A 152 -18.63 -4.14 -16.88
C ARG A 152 -17.54 -3.51 -17.74
N TRP A 153 -17.03 -2.34 -17.34
CA TRP A 153 -15.94 -1.68 -18.06
C TRP A 153 -14.63 -2.44 -17.95
N ILE A 154 -14.27 -2.91 -16.75
CA ILE A 154 -13.10 -3.76 -16.52
C ILE A 154 -13.20 -5.04 -17.36
N ALA A 155 -14.34 -5.75 -17.31
CA ALA A 155 -14.55 -6.97 -18.10
C ALA A 155 -14.40 -6.70 -19.60
N LYS A 156 -14.94 -5.57 -20.09
CA LYS A 156 -14.80 -5.16 -21.48
C LYS A 156 -13.34 -4.88 -21.86
N ALA A 157 -12.59 -4.19 -21.01
CA ALA A 157 -11.18 -3.87 -21.23
C ALA A 157 -10.33 -5.13 -21.32
N LYS A 158 -10.60 -6.09 -20.42
CA LYS A 158 -9.93 -7.40 -20.36
C LYS A 158 -10.43 -8.41 -21.40
N GLN A 159 -11.51 -8.11 -22.12
CA GLN A 159 -12.18 -9.03 -23.06
C GLN A 159 -12.67 -10.33 -22.39
N GLU A 160 -13.15 -10.22 -21.15
CA GLU A 160 -13.62 -11.34 -20.32
C GLU A 160 -15.08 -11.16 -19.90
N SER A 161 -15.67 -12.17 -19.26
CA SER A 161 -16.97 -12.03 -18.61
C SER A 161 -16.83 -11.36 -17.24
N VAL A 162 -17.83 -10.59 -16.82
CA VAL A 162 -17.94 -10.12 -15.42
C VAL A 162 -17.86 -11.29 -14.44
N ARG A 163 -18.37 -12.48 -14.84
CA ARG A 163 -18.35 -13.69 -14.01
C ARG A 163 -16.95 -14.26 -13.76
N ASP A 164 -15.99 -13.90 -14.61
CA ASP A 164 -14.60 -14.32 -14.49
C ASP A 164 -13.78 -13.32 -13.68
N LEU A 165 -14.31 -12.12 -13.39
CA LEU A 165 -13.62 -11.14 -12.55
C LEU A 165 -13.68 -11.53 -11.07
N THR A 166 -12.63 -11.17 -10.34
CA THR A 166 -12.47 -11.29 -8.89
C THR A 166 -12.17 -9.94 -8.27
N VAL A 167 -13.05 -9.52 -7.36
CA VAL A 167 -12.93 -8.28 -6.59
C VAL A 167 -12.33 -8.59 -5.21
N VAL A 168 -11.26 -7.91 -4.82
CA VAL A 168 -10.78 -7.91 -3.44
C VAL A 168 -11.51 -6.80 -2.67
N ILE A 169 -12.05 -7.14 -1.49
CA ILE A 169 -12.79 -6.22 -0.62
C ILE A 169 -12.42 -6.53 0.83
N LEU A 170 -12.18 -5.49 1.65
CA LEU A 170 -12.03 -5.67 3.10
C LEU A 170 -13.35 -6.16 3.73
N ASP A 171 -13.31 -7.23 4.52
CA ASP A 171 -14.47 -7.75 5.23
C ASP A 171 -14.81 -6.85 6.43
N ARG A 172 -15.71 -5.90 6.19
CA ARG A 172 -16.13 -4.88 7.14
C ARG A 172 -17.62 -4.60 6.98
N PRO A 173 -18.36 -4.29 8.07
CA PRO A 173 -19.78 -3.94 7.99
C PRO A 173 -20.09 -2.81 6.99
N ARG A 174 -19.20 -1.82 6.88
CA ARG A 174 -19.32 -0.70 5.92
C ARG A 174 -19.29 -1.11 4.44
N HIS A 175 -18.94 -2.36 4.11
CA HIS A 175 -18.93 -2.88 2.74
C HIS A 175 -20.08 -3.83 2.43
N ALA A 176 -21.07 -3.98 3.30
CA ALA A 176 -22.19 -4.89 3.07
C ALA A 176 -22.88 -4.64 1.72
N ASP A 177 -23.23 -3.38 1.42
CA ASP A 177 -23.89 -3.00 0.17
C ASP A 177 -22.99 -3.23 -1.06
N LEU A 178 -21.70 -2.89 -0.97
CA LEU A 178 -20.72 -3.13 -2.02
C LEU A 178 -20.57 -4.63 -2.31
N ILE A 179 -20.48 -5.46 -1.27
CA ILE A 179 -20.37 -6.91 -1.38
C ILE A 179 -21.61 -7.50 -2.06
N ASP A 180 -22.80 -7.04 -1.67
CA ASP A 180 -24.05 -7.53 -2.26
C ASP A 180 -24.20 -7.07 -3.72
N GLU A 181 -23.81 -5.84 -4.06
CA GLU A 181 -23.78 -5.36 -5.45
C GLU A 181 -22.84 -6.20 -6.32
N VAL A 182 -21.62 -6.47 -5.83
CA VAL A 182 -20.63 -7.26 -6.57
C VAL A 182 -21.13 -8.69 -6.77
N ARG A 183 -21.74 -9.31 -5.76
CA ARG A 183 -22.38 -10.65 -5.89
C ARG A 183 -23.50 -10.63 -6.93
N ALA A 184 -24.36 -9.61 -6.90
CA ALA A 184 -25.46 -9.47 -7.85
C ALA A 184 -24.99 -9.27 -9.30
N SER A 185 -23.82 -8.64 -9.50
CA SER A 185 -23.20 -8.50 -10.81
C SER A 185 -22.72 -9.84 -11.43
N GLY A 186 -22.51 -10.85 -10.58
CA GLY A 186 -22.01 -12.17 -10.96
C GLY A 186 -20.49 -12.34 -10.84
N ALA A 187 -19.75 -11.28 -10.50
CA ALA A 187 -18.32 -11.36 -10.21
C ALA A 187 -18.02 -12.13 -8.92
N ARG A 188 -16.79 -12.63 -8.81
CA ARG A 188 -16.27 -13.31 -7.62
C ARG A 188 -15.77 -12.28 -6.61
N ILE A 189 -15.78 -12.64 -5.33
CA ILE A 189 -15.23 -11.79 -4.25
C ILE A 189 -14.18 -12.58 -3.48
N ARG A 190 -13.03 -11.95 -3.26
CA ARG A 190 -12.03 -12.38 -2.28
C ARG A 190 -12.06 -11.42 -1.10
N LEU A 191 -12.74 -11.83 -0.04
CA LEU A 191 -12.76 -11.08 1.22
C LEU A 191 -11.41 -11.21 1.93
N ILE A 192 -10.88 -10.07 2.38
CA ILE A 192 -9.65 -9.98 3.19
C ILE A 192 -9.96 -9.29 4.51
N THR A 193 -9.37 -9.73 5.61
CA THR A 193 -9.65 -9.10 6.91
C THR A 193 -8.84 -7.82 7.09
N ASP A 194 -7.63 -7.75 6.58
CA ASP A 194 -6.75 -6.57 6.66
C ASP A 194 -5.84 -6.59 5.41
N GLY A 195 -5.06 -5.54 5.17
CA GLY A 195 -4.08 -5.53 4.10
C GLY A 195 -4.61 -5.15 2.73
N ASP A 196 -5.11 -3.93 2.56
CA ASP A 196 -5.61 -3.48 1.25
C ASP A 196 -4.50 -2.98 0.31
N VAL A 197 -3.27 -2.74 0.80
CA VAL A 197 -2.08 -2.55 -0.06
C VAL A 197 -1.81 -3.81 -0.86
N TYR A 198 -1.85 -4.98 -0.22
CA TYR A 198 -1.80 -6.28 -0.90
C TYR A 198 -2.89 -6.38 -1.98
N GLY A 199 -4.13 -5.98 -1.66
CA GLY A 199 -5.26 -6.04 -2.58
C GLY A 199 -5.02 -5.25 -3.86
N ALA A 200 -4.49 -4.03 -3.74
CA ALA A 200 -4.15 -3.18 -4.88
C ALA A 200 -3.01 -3.76 -5.72
N ILE A 201 -1.91 -4.20 -5.08
CA ILE A 201 -0.77 -4.82 -5.77
C ILE A 201 -1.19 -6.11 -6.47
N ALA A 202 -2.06 -6.91 -5.84
CA ALA A 202 -2.60 -8.12 -6.43
C ALA A 202 -3.39 -7.81 -7.71
N ALA A 203 -4.22 -6.77 -7.74
CA ALA A 203 -4.97 -6.36 -8.92
C ALA A 203 -4.09 -5.95 -10.11
N ALA A 204 -2.86 -5.48 -9.85
CA ALA A 204 -1.88 -5.17 -10.90
C ALA A 204 -0.85 -6.26 -11.18
N SER A 205 -0.90 -7.37 -10.44
CA SER A 205 0.04 -8.48 -10.60
C SER A 205 -0.54 -9.54 -11.53
N ASN A 206 0.23 -9.92 -12.55
CA ASN A 206 -0.08 -11.08 -13.37
C ASN A 206 -0.15 -12.34 -12.50
N ASN A 207 -1.15 -13.20 -12.74
CA ASN A 207 -1.36 -14.47 -12.04
C ASN A 207 -1.76 -14.38 -10.54
N SER A 208 -2.19 -13.22 -10.04
CA SER A 208 -2.73 -13.11 -8.68
C SER A 208 -4.14 -13.71 -8.53
N GLY A 209 -4.86 -13.81 -9.66
CA GLY A 209 -6.29 -14.14 -9.68
C GLY A 209 -7.19 -13.02 -9.15
N VAL A 210 -6.67 -11.79 -9.05
CA VAL A 210 -7.40 -10.59 -8.62
C VAL A 210 -7.43 -9.60 -9.78
N ASP A 211 -8.61 -9.04 -10.05
CA ASP A 211 -8.81 -8.12 -11.18
C ASP A 211 -8.96 -6.67 -10.72
N VAL A 212 -9.52 -6.47 -9.52
CA VAL A 212 -9.81 -5.15 -8.98
C VAL A 212 -9.89 -5.17 -7.46
N LEU A 213 -9.34 -4.14 -6.81
CA LEU A 213 -9.63 -3.80 -5.41
C LEU A 213 -10.77 -2.77 -5.39
N MET A 214 -11.77 -2.96 -4.52
CA MET A 214 -12.82 -1.96 -4.28
C MET A 214 -13.12 -1.82 -2.78
N GLY A 215 -13.45 -0.60 -2.37
CA GLY A 215 -14.02 -0.30 -1.05
C GLY A 215 -13.24 0.74 -0.26
N ILE A 216 -13.59 0.88 1.01
CA ILE A 216 -13.06 1.88 1.94
C ILE A 216 -12.01 1.27 2.87
N GLY A 217 -10.82 1.86 2.87
CA GLY A 217 -9.70 1.50 3.73
C GLY A 217 -8.90 2.71 4.19
N GLY A 218 -7.73 2.48 4.79
CA GLY A 218 -6.94 3.56 5.35
C GLY A 218 -6.35 4.48 4.27
N THR A 219 -6.34 5.79 4.53
CA THR A 219 -5.77 6.79 3.60
C THR A 219 -4.27 6.62 3.39
N PRO A 220 -3.43 6.43 4.44
CA PRO A 220 -2.00 6.18 4.29
C PRO A 220 -1.67 5.02 3.34
N GLU A 221 -2.33 3.88 3.53
CA GLU A 221 -2.18 2.66 2.74
C GLU A 221 -2.60 2.89 1.29
N GLY A 222 -3.57 3.77 1.05
CA GLY A 222 -3.99 4.15 -0.30
C GLY A 222 -2.91 4.90 -1.08
N VAL A 223 -2.15 5.78 -0.43
CA VAL A 223 -1.04 6.51 -1.07
C VAL A 223 0.11 5.55 -1.40
N ILE A 224 0.42 4.62 -0.48
CA ILE A 224 1.42 3.56 -0.71
C ILE A 224 0.99 2.67 -1.90
N ALA A 225 -0.27 2.25 -1.93
CA ALA A 225 -0.83 1.46 -3.02
C ALA A 225 -0.78 2.20 -4.36
N ALA A 226 -1.10 3.50 -4.38
CA ALA A 226 -1.03 4.34 -5.57
C ALA A 226 0.40 4.45 -6.11
N ALA A 227 1.41 4.59 -5.23
CA ALA A 227 2.80 4.59 -5.61
C ALA A 227 3.21 3.25 -6.27
N ALA A 228 2.81 2.12 -5.67
CA ALA A 228 3.07 0.81 -6.25
C ALA A 228 2.39 0.64 -7.63
N LEU A 229 1.11 1.00 -7.75
CA LEU A 229 0.37 0.89 -9.01
C LEU A 229 0.96 1.75 -10.12
N ARG A 230 1.40 2.97 -9.81
CA ARG A 230 2.09 3.83 -10.76
C ARG A 230 3.36 3.17 -11.31
N CYS A 231 4.13 2.49 -10.48
CA CYS A 231 5.32 1.74 -10.91
C CYS A 231 4.98 0.47 -11.70
N MET A 232 3.85 -0.17 -11.38
CA MET A 232 3.39 -1.40 -12.05
C MET A 232 2.60 -1.12 -13.34
N GLY A 233 2.30 0.15 -13.64
CA GLY A 233 1.51 0.56 -14.80
C GLY A 233 0.00 0.34 -14.62
N GLY A 234 -0.48 0.19 -13.38
CA GLY A 234 -1.90 0.13 -13.05
C GLY A 234 -2.52 1.52 -12.84
N GLU A 235 -3.80 1.53 -12.48
CA GLU A 235 -4.54 2.75 -12.14
C GLU A 235 -5.23 2.59 -10.78
N MET A 236 -5.22 3.68 -10.02
CA MET A 236 -6.01 3.82 -8.81
C MET A 236 -6.76 5.14 -8.84
N GLN A 237 -8.03 5.09 -8.46
CA GLN A 237 -8.79 6.27 -8.09
C GLN A 237 -9.17 6.17 -6.62
N ALA A 238 -9.18 7.32 -5.96
CA ALA A 238 -9.50 7.40 -4.54
C ALA A 238 -10.32 8.65 -4.23
N ARG A 239 -11.15 8.54 -3.19
CA ARG A 239 -11.95 9.66 -2.65
C ARG A 239 -11.88 9.58 -1.13
N LEU A 240 -11.54 10.69 -0.47
CA LEU A 240 -11.56 10.75 0.99
C LEU A 240 -12.95 10.37 1.52
N TRP A 241 -12.97 9.59 2.59
CA TRP A 241 -14.17 9.11 3.25
C TRP A 241 -14.17 9.60 4.70
N PRO A 242 -14.45 10.90 4.92
CA PRO A 242 -14.52 11.47 6.25
C PRO A 242 -15.67 10.81 7.04
N ARG A 243 -15.45 10.57 8.33
CA ARG A 243 -16.45 9.92 9.21
C ARG A 243 -17.41 10.92 9.85
N ASP A 244 -17.00 12.16 9.87
CA ASP A 244 -17.61 13.33 10.46
C ASP A 244 -17.26 14.56 9.60
N ASP A 245 -17.89 15.70 9.90
CA ASP A 245 -17.69 16.95 9.16
C ASP A 245 -16.43 17.73 9.61
N GLU A 246 -15.70 17.23 10.61
CA GLU A 246 -14.46 17.79 11.18
C GLU A 246 -13.20 17.18 10.55
#